data_AF-A0A4R8MHX4-F1
#
_entry.id   AF-A0A4R8MHX4-F1
#
_cell.length_a   1.000
_cell.length_b   1.000
_cell.length_c   1.000
_cell.angle_alpha   90.00
_cell.angle_beta   90.00
_cell.angle_gamma   90.00
#
_symmetry.space_group_name_H-M   'P 1'
#
loop_
_entity.id
_entity.type
_entity.pdbx_description
1 polymer ?
#
loop_
_entity_poly.entity_id
_entity_poly.type
_entity_poly.pdbx_seq_one_letter_code
_entity_poly.pdbx_strand_id
1 'polypeptide(L)' 'MRTNVAYRERQAKHARAVSRKFCPDGSTITITITTAKQNRDQYARYIAEVTYNNTNISDYLIDKGVAKLWKP' A
#
# COMPACT_ATOMS: atom_id res chain seq x y z
N MET A 1 -6.31 -27.67 -3.84
CA MET A 1 -5.38 -26.57 -3.51
C MET A 1 -5.17 -25.51 -4.61
N ARG A 2 -5.86 -25.53 -5.76
CA ARG A 2 -5.71 -24.50 -6.83
C ARG A 2 -6.53 -23.21 -6.63
N THR A 3 -7.57 -23.23 -5.81
CA THR A 3 -8.50 -22.09 -5.63
C THR A 3 -7.91 -20.91 -4.87
N ASN A 4 -6.99 -21.17 -3.93
CA ASN A 4 -6.41 -20.13 -3.08
C ASN A 4 -5.47 -19.17 -3.83
N VAL A 5 -4.75 -19.65 -4.86
CA VAL A 5 -3.86 -18.79 -5.67
C VAL A 5 -4.69 -17.79 -6.47
N ALA A 6 -5.73 -18.27 -7.17
CA ALA A 6 -6.63 -17.41 -7.94
C ALA A 6 -7.37 -16.38 -7.07
N TYR A 7 -7.75 -16.75 -5.84
CA TYR A 7 -8.39 -15.84 -4.89
C TYR A 7 -7.44 -14.72 -4.43
N ARG A 8 -6.19 -15.06 -4.09
CA ARG A 8 -5.17 -14.08 -3.68
C ARG A 8 -4.82 -13.12 -4.81
N GLU A 9 -4.69 -13.62 -6.04
CA GLU A 9 -4.48 -12.78 -7.22
C GLU A 9 -5.63 -11.81 -7.47
N ARG A 10 -6.88 -12.25 -7.31
CA ARG A 10 -8.05 -11.38 -7.43
C ARG A 10 -8.02 -10.25 -6.39
N GLN A 11 -7.71 -10.57 -5.13
CA GLN A 11 -7.58 -9.58 -4.06
C GLN A 11 -6.45 -8.57 -4.36
N ALA A 12 -5.29 -9.05 -4.83
CA ALA A 12 -4.18 -8.18 -5.21
C ALA A 12 -4.53 -7.24 -6.37
N LYS A 13 -5.23 -7.74 -7.40
CA LYS A 13 -5.73 -6.91 -8.53
C LYS A 13 -6.73 -5.85 -8.03
N HIS A 14 -7.62 -6.24 -7.11
CA HIS A 14 -8.59 -5.31 -6.53
C HIS A 14 -7.91 -4.21 -5.70
N ALA A 15 -7.00 -4.57 -4.80
CA ALA A 15 -6.22 -3.61 -4.01
C ALA A 15 -5.48 -2.62 -4.92
N ARG A 16 -4.82 -3.10 -5.98
CA ARG A 16 -4.15 -2.24 -6.98
C ARG A 16 -5.11 -1.24 -7.63
N ALA A 17 -6.30 -1.68 -8.03
CA ALA A 17 -7.29 -0.80 -8.64
C ALA A 17 -7.78 0.28 -7.67
N VAL A 18 -8.00 -0.09 -6.41
CA VAL A 18 -8.41 0.85 -5.33
C VAL A 18 -7.31 1.87 -5.05
N SER A 19 -6.04 1.44 -4.96
CA SER A 19 -4.89 2.35 -4.78
C SER A 19 -4.74 3.34 -5.93
N ARG A 20 -4.88 2.88 -7.18
CA ARG A 20 -4.82 3.77 -8.37
C ARG A 20 -5.98 4.76 -8.44
N LYS A 21 -7.17 4.37 -7.98
CA LYS A 21 -8.31 5.28 -7.90
C LYS A 21 -8.09 6.34 -6.81
N PHE A 22 -7.47 5.96 -5.70
CA PHE A 22 -7.13 6.89 -4.62
C PHE A 22 -6.07 7.90 -5.05
N CYS A 23 -4.98 7.43 -5.65
CA CYS A 23 -3.87 8.26 -6.14
C CYS A 23 -3.62 7.94 -7.62
N PRO A 24 -4.23 8.70 -8.55
CA PRO A 24 -4.04 8.51 -10.00
C PRO A 24 -2.59 8.70 -10.45
N ASP A 25 -2.21 8.03 -11.54
CA ASP A 25 -0.88 8.19 -12.15
C ASP A 25 -0.64 9.67 -12.50
N GLY A 26 0.54 10.19 -12.15
CA GLY A 26 0.88 11.62 -12.32
C GLY A 26 0.52 12.54 -11.15
N SER A 27 -0.12 12.01 -10.09
CA SER A 27 -0.43 12.78 -8.88
C SER A 27 0.83 13.16 -8.10
N THR A 28 0.84 14.37 -7.52
CA THR A 28 1.85 14.76 -6.53
C THR A 28 1.48 14.18 -5.17
N ILE A 29 2.42 13.45 -4.55
CA ILE A 29 2.25 12.84 -3.24
C ILE A 29 3.27 13.41 -2.25
N THR A 30 2.93 13.34 -0.97
CA THR A 30 3.86 13.61 0.12
C THR A 30 4.32 12.27 0.70
N ILE A 31 5.63 12.07 0.79
CA ILE A 31 6.22 10.87 1.36
C ILE A 31 6.86 11.25 2.68
N THR A 32 6.39 10.66 3.77
CA THR A 32 6.97 10.81 5.11
C THR A 32 7.76 9.56 5.43
N ILE A 33 9.09 9.68 5.46
CA ILE A 33 9.98 8.58 5.87
C ILE A 33 10.03 8.59 7.40
N THR A 34 9.45 7.58 8.02
CA THR A 34 9.20 7.53 9.48
C THR A 34 10.45 7.26 10.33
N THR A 35 11.63 7.01 9.75
CA THR A 35 12.83 6.65 10.54
C THR A 35 14.12 7.33 10.07
N ALA A 36 14.87 7.88 11.02
CA ALA A 36 16.14 8.61 10.85
C ALA A 36 17.36 7.75 10.42
N LYS A 37 17.18 6.44 10.21
CA LYS A 37 18.18 5.55 9.64
C LYS A 37 17.56 4.84 8.46
N GLN A 38 18.30 4.74 7.35
CA GLN A 38 17.89 4.15 6.08
C GLN A 38 17.16 2.81 6.28
N ASN A 39 15.83 2.85 6.31
CA ASN A 39 14.99 1.68 6.55
C ASN A 39 14.60 1.10 5.19
N ARG A 40 15.62 0.52 4.57
CA ARG A 40 15.43 -0.33 3.40
C ARG A 40 15.15 -1.74 3.89
N ASP A 41 14.15 -2.40 3.31
CA ASP A 41 13.94 -3.83 3.56
C ASP A 41 15.11 -4.67 3.01
N GLN A 42 15.08 -5.99 3.23
CA GLN A 42 16.07 -6.92 2.69
C GLN A 42 16.20 -6.89 1.15
N TYR A 43 15.24 -6.26 0.46
CA TYR A 43 15.20 -6.07 -0.99
C TYR A 43 15.53 -4.62 -1.41
N ALA A 44 16.15 -3.85 -0.52
CA ALA A 44 16.53 -2.46 -0.74
C ALA A 44 15.36 -1.48 -0.98
N ARG A 45 14.12 -1.81 -0.58
CA ARG A 45 12.93 -0.97 -0.77
C ARG A 45 12.71 -0.04 0.41
N TYR A 46 12.40 1.21 0.13
CA TYR A 46 12.05 2.19 1.16
C TYR A 46 10.69 1.87 1.76
N ILE A 47 10.63 1.81 3.08
CA ILE A 47 9.38 1.75 3.85
C ILE A 47 9.07 3.18 4.31
N ALA A 48 7.90 3.68 3.94
CA ALA A 48 7.49 5.05 4.24
C ALA A 48 5.96 5.15 4.33
N GLU A 49 5.50 6.22 4.98
CA GLU A 49 4.12 6.65 4.90
C GLU A 49 3.91 7.53 3.67
N VAL A 50 2.81 7.31 2.97
CA VAL A 50 2.47 8.06 1.75
C VAL A 50 1.11 8.71 1.95
N THR A 51 1.10 10.03 1.76
CA THR A 51 -0.09 10.86 1.90
C THR A 51 -0.43 11.50 0.56
N TYR A 52 -1.70 11.44 0.20
CA TYR A 52 -2.27 12.13 -0.95
C TYR A 52 -3.52 12.89 -0.49
N ASN A 53 -3.64 14.18 -0.83
CA ASN A 53 -4.74 15.05 -0.38
C ASN A 53 -5.00 14.95 1.14
N ASN A 54 -3.94 15.08 1.95
CA ASN A 54 -3.97 14.97 3.42
C ASN A 54 -4.50 13.63 3.97
N THR A 55 -4.61 12.60 3.14
CA THR A 55 -5.07 11.27 3.54
C THR A 55 -3.94 10.25 3.35
N ASN A 56 -3.68 9.45 4.39
CA ASN A 56 -2.69 8.36 4.32
C ASN A 56 -3.25 7.18 3.50
N ILE A 57 -2.49 6.69 2.53
CA ILE A 57 -2.95 5.61 1.64
C ILE A 57 -3.12 4.29 2.39
N SER A 58 -2.27 3.99 3.37
CA SER A 58 -2.32 2.73 4.13
C SER A 58 -3.62 2.66 4.93
N ASP A 59 -3.97 3.74 5.63
CA ASP A 59 -5.23 3.82 6.38
C ASP A 59 -6.43 3.70 5.47
N TYR A 60 -6.41 4.41 4.33
CA TYR A 60 -7.46 4.32 3.32
C TYR A 60 -7.67 2.87 2.80
N LEU A 61 -6.59 2.14 2.51
CA LEU A 61 -6.68 0.76 2.02
C LEU A 61 -7.18 -0.21 3.10
N ILE A 62 -6.86 0.05 4.37
CA ILE A 62 -7.37 -0.72 5.51
C ILE A 62 -8.88 -0.46 5.68
N ASP A 63 -9.31 0.81 5.65
CA ASP A 63 -10.73 1.19 5.73
C ASP A 63 -11.58 0.56 4.61
N LYS A 64 -11.03 0.51 3.39
CA LYS A 64 -11.67 -0.17 2.26
C LYS A 64 -11.66 -1.71 2.36
N GLY A 65 -11.05 -2.28 3.40
CA GLY A 65 -10.98 -3.73 3.61
C GLY A 65 -10.10 -4.47 2.58
N VAL A 66 -9.27 -3.75 1.84
CA VAL A 66 -8.38 -4.32 0.80
C VAL A 66 -6.95 -4.53 1.28
N ALA A 67 -6.61 -3.99 2.45
CA ALA A 67 -5.36 -4.23 3.17
C ALA A 67 -5.63 -4.62 4.63
N LYS A 68 -4.61 -5.19 5.28
CA LYS A 68 -4.64 -5.53 6.70
C LYS A 68 -3.35 -5.05 7.35
N LEU A 69 -3.43 -4.71 8.62
CA LEU A 69 -2.25 -4.47 9.44
C LEU A 69 -1.36 -5.71 9.40
N TRP A 70 -0.08 -5.50 9.08
CA TRP A 70 0.91 -6.54 9.23
C TRP A 70 1.10 -6.82 10.72
N LYS A 71 0.97 -8.10 11.10
CA LYS A 71 1.32 -8.56 12.43
C LYS A 71 2.64 -9.33 12.32
N PRO A 72 3.65 -9.02 13.15
CA PRO A 72 4.88 -9.81 13.23
C PRO A 72 4.59 -11.25 13.65
#